data_AF-A0A976PI68-F1
#
_entry.id   AF-A0A976PI68-F1
#
_cell.length_a   1.000
_cell.length_b   1.000
_cell.length_c   1.000
_cell.angle_alpha   90.00
_cell.angle_beta   90.00
_cell.angle_gamma   90.00
#
_symmetry.space_group_name_H-M   'P 1'
#
loop_
_entity.id
_entity.type
_entity.pdbx_description
1 polymer ?
#
loop_
_entity_poly.entity_id
_entity_poly.type
_entity_poly.pdbx_seq_one_letter_code
_entity_poly.pdbx_strand_id
1 'polypeptide(L)'
;MDYIRRACQLKTLKLFFACLILSAMVSCSSKPPKKDDPEVGDPGIQQIEEVDSKKEGSTKIPEEETIERMSDLPVVEPIPQWLNVDRRFAPRQEEGDPYIHAFFDFLPFPEPKDLKINFVALTPAKSRFFYGMDLHSGQLYKKYNLCEQNDVWKSYRGTISTPPYTEGFIPRILDQLGDPLKVVVFGDLRYFPKFDPRNPVSQRVKVVGGVIEQYCEYYPCSFRSQWMSRLVLVAVNDKDPRFEKVNSLSDLKKLVKWDKFKANMENLPGRLIRGQEQKPAFRISGSINAEEAFSYALSKGHQFKFDQLAKLRNGCHKLYDHVWRGALNLRKNIQRGRSRRQLNKLRSDSLIVNMKKSIFKDDVKSIEKVEEELEKDKGPEEGFNDFDDYFMDFYNKYSKRFLTCHRFVRVSSVRSNIDRHWFFSYLTSFLQLERIGYVYHCPRRAWVENPFLASGNRQFNTTQMKKDCTSEDLERAFDGSVTIMQGLRKSLLPHYMYKQYDHGIGGTHQRIYSWIFSNGKMPACDAELKKINREVEFPNDVSWKPFHPYTLDL
;
A
#
# COMPACT_ATOMS: atom_id res chain seq x y z
N MET A 1 -55.89 -10.72 4.37
CA MET A 1 -54.59 -10.84 5.06
C MET A 1 -53.89 -9.49 5.30
N ASP A 2 -54.35 -8.35 4.75
CA ASP A 2 -53.67 -7.06 4.94
C ASP A 2 -54.05 -6.26 6.19
N TYR A 3 -55.17 -6.58 6.86
CA TYR A 3 -55.62 -5.83 8.04
C TYR A 3 -54.73 -6.06 9.28
N ILE A 4 -54.17 -7.27 9.43
CA ILE A 4 -53.29 -7.64 10.57
C ILE A 4 -51.93 -6.93 10.47
N ARG A 5 -51.44 -6.66 9.26
CA ARG A 5 -50.12 -6.01 9.05
C ARG A 5 -50.08 -4.55 9.54
N ARG A 6 -51.20 -3.81 9.45
CA ARG A 6 -51.29 -2.42 9.92
C ARG A 6 -51.41 -2.31 11.45
N ALA A 7 -52.00 -3.30 12.11
CA ALA A 7 -52.13 -3.31 13.58
C ALA A 7 -50.77 -3.43 14.32
N CYS A 8 -49.80 -4.15 13.76
CA CYS A 8 -48.49 -4.32 14.37
C CYS A 8 -47.58 -3.08 14.28
N GLN A 9 -47.72 -2.22 13.26
CA GLN A 9 -46.90 -1.02 13.13
C GLN A 9 -47.32 0.13 14.06
N LEU A 10 -48.60 0.22 14.45
CA LEU A 10 -49.03 1.25 15.41
C LEU A 10 -48.63 0.97 16.87
N LYS A 11 -48.39 -0.30 17.25
CA LYS A 11 -47.97 -0.64 18.63
C LYS A 11 -46.49 -0.36 18.90
N THR A 12 -45.62 -0.52 17.90
CA THR A 12 -44.17 -0.24 18.05
C THR A 12 -43.87 1.25 18.15
N LEU A 13 -44.64 2.10 17.45
CA LEU A 13 -44.43 3.56 17.50
C LEU A 13 -44.78 4.18 18.87
N LYS A 14 -45.76 3.59 19.60
CA LYS A 14 -46.15 4.06 20.95
C LYS A 14 -45.13 3.70 22.04
N LEU A 15 -44.39 2.59 21.92
CA LEU A 15 -43.31 2.28 22.87
C LEU A 15 -42.12 3.24 22.71
N PHE A 16 -41.80 3.67 21.49
CA PHE A 16 -40.64 4.54 21.24
C PHE A 16 -40.79 5.94 21.83
N PHE A 17 -42.01 6.50 21.82
CA PHE A 17 -42.28 7.80 22.46
C PHE A 17 -42.32 7.74 23.99
N ALA A 18 -42.67 6.60 24.59
CA ALA A 18 -42.70 6.45 26.05
C ALA A 18 -41.28 6.50 26.67
N CYS A 19 -40.28 5.90 26.03
CA CYS A 19 -38.89 5.93 26.53
C CYS A 19 -38.23 7.31 26.43
N LEU A 20 -38.63 8.14 25.45
CA LEU A 20 -38.05 9.48 25.24
C LEU A 20 -38.48 10.51 26.30
N ILE A 21 -39.66 10.34 26.91
CA ILE A 21 -40.17 11.24 27.95
C ILE A 21 -39.56 10.91 29.33
N LEU A 22 -39.20 9.65 29.58
CA LEU A 22 -38.60 9.18 30.85
C LEU A 22 -37.13 9.56 31.05
N SER A 23 -36.46 10.12 30.04
CA SER A 23 -35.05 10.56 30.14
C SER A 23 -34.88 12.05 30.46
N ALA A 24 -35.97 12.80 30.64
CA ALA A 24 -35.97 14.27 30.77
C ALA A 24 -36.22 14.78 32.20
N MET A 25 -36.28 13.93 33.22
CA MET A 25 -36.54 14.31 34.62
C MET A 25 -35.51 13.73 35.60
N VAL A 26 -34.25 14.14 35.47
CA VAL A 26 -33.29 14.13 36.59
C VAL A 26 -32.56 15.47 36.61
N SER A 27 -32.95 16.35 37.53
CA SER A 27 -32.25 17.60 37.84
C SER A 27 -32.50 18.03 39.27
N CYS A 28 -31.47 17.85 40.11
CA CYS A 28 -31.23 18.45 41.42
C CYS A 28 -29.83 17.95 41.86
N SER A 29 -28.97 18.72 42.52
CA SER A 29 -29.02 20.12 42.95
C SER A 29 -27.59 20.54 43.33
N SER A 30 -27.14 21.75 42.96
CA SER A 30 -25.97 22.38 43.60
C SER A 30 -26.09 23.91 43.56
N LYS A 31 -25.71 24.55 44.67
CA LYS A 31 -25.80 26.00 44.88
C LYS A 31 -24.61 26.74 44.26
N PRO A 32 -24.76 28.02 43.86
CA PRO A 32 -23.63 28.83 43.40
C PRO A 32 -22.78 29.33 44.59
N PRO A 33 -21.44 29.37 44.47
CA PRO A 33 -20.59 30.18 45.35
C PRO A 33 -20.59 31.65 44.92
N LYS A 34 -20.21 32.54 45.84
CA LYS A 34 -20.16 33.99 45.64
C LYS A 34 -18.98 34.38 44.75
N LYS A 35 -19.11 35.55 44.10
CA LYS A 35 -17.97 36.33 43.61
C LYS A 35 -17.40 37.14 44.78
N ASP A 36 -16.10 37.07 44.96
CA ASP A 36 -15.29 38.11 45.60
C ASP A 36 -14.02 38.24 44.73
N ASP A 37 -13.85 39.39 44.07
CA ASP A 37 -12.64 39.73 43.32
C ASP A 37 -11.55 40.22 44.29
N PRO A 38 -10.27 39.93 44.03
CA PRO A 38 -9.31 41.03 44.16
C PRO A 38 -8.31 41.14 43.00
N GLU A 39 -8.15 42.40 42.61
CA GLU A 39 -6.97 43.12 42.08
C GLU A 39 -5.84 42.39 41.31
N VAL A 40 -5.50 43.03 40.19
CA VAL A 40 -4.37 42.75 39.32
C VAL A 40 -3.04 43.04 40.02
N GLY A 41 -2.16 42.04 40.09
CA GLY A 41 -0.75 42.19 40.46
C GLY A 41 0.14 41.46 39.45
N ASP A 42 0.99 42.20 38.74
CA ASP A 42 1.92 41.71 37.71
C ASP A 42 3.24 41.23 38.35
N PRO A 43 3.72 40.01 38.08
CA PRO A 43 5.07 39.60 38.42
C PRO A 43 5.89 39.19 37.19
N GLY A 44 6.74 40.12 36.75
CA GLY A 44 8.20 39.91 36.76
C GLY A 44 8.74 38.65 36.08
N ILE A 45 9.34 38.86 34.91
CA ILE A 45 10.24 37.91 34.24
C ILE A 45 11.36 37.50 35.23
N GLN A 46 11.36 36.24 35.66
CA GLN A 46 12.50 35.62 36.33
C GLN A 46 13.26 34.69 35.38
N GLN A 47 14.58 34.69 35.53
CA GLN A 47 15.51 33.91 34.71
C GLN A 47 15.38 32.42 35.04
N ILE A 48 15.43 31.58 34.01
CA ILE A 48 15.47 30.12 34.18
C ILE A 48 16.90 29.74 34.55
N GLU A 49 17.11 29.34 35.80
CA GLU A 49 18.37 28.70 36.23
C GLU A 49 18.51 27.30 35.63
N GLU A 50 19.75 26.94 35.34
CA GLU A 50 20.13 25.70 34.67
C GLU A 50 20.14 24.53 35.68
N VAL A 51 19.14 23.63 35.58
CA VAL A 51 19.02 22.49 36.52
C VAL A 51 19.80 21.27 36.04
N ASP A 52 20.87 20.95 36.76
CA ASP A 52 21.73 19.78 36.59
C ASP A 52 20.95 18.44 36.48
N SER A 53 20.99 17.81 35.31
CA SER A 53 20.32 16.53 35.05
C SER A 53 21.12 15.32 35.58
N LYS A 54 20.96 15.01 36.87
CA LYS A 54 21.59 13.83 37.49
C LYS A 54 20.90 12.51 37.12
N LYS A 55 21.62 11.70 36.33
CA LYS A 55 21.58 10.22 36.26
C LYS A 55 20.19 9.57 36.05
N GLU A 56 19.76 9.50 34.78
CA GLU A 56 18.92 8.38 34.36
C GLU A 56 19.77 7.10 34.20
N GLY A 57 19.21 5.96 34.61
CA GLY A 57 19.87 4.66 34.51
C GLY A 57 19.95 4.19 33.07
N SER A 58 21.17 4.03 32.54
CA SER A 58 21.41 3.38 31.25
C SER A 58 20.88 1.95 31.26
N THR A 59 19.69 1.75 30.70
CA THR A 59 19.15 0.42 30.38
C THR A 59 20.06 -0.22 29.34
N LYS A 60 20.99 -1.07 29.79
CA LYS A 60 21.88 -1.83 28.90
C LYS A 60 21.02 -2.57 27.87
N ILE A 61 21.13 -2.16 26.61
CA ILE A 61 20.64 -2.96 25.49
C ILE A 61 21.37 -4.31 25.60
N PRO A 62 20.66 -5.45 25.62
CA PRO A 62 21.32 -6.75 25.66
C PRO A 62 22.29 -6.83 24.50
N GLU A 63 23.55 -7.14 24.78
CA GLU A 63 24.56 -7.36 23.74
C GLU A 63 24.01 -8.41 22.77
N GLU A 64 23.97 -8.09 21.47
CA GLU A 64 23.62 -9.08 20.46
C GLU A 64 24.70 -10.16 20.49
N GLU A 65 24.37 -11.29 21.11
CA GLU A 65 25.18 -12.50 21.18
C GLU A 65 25.80 -12.74 19.80
N THR A 66 27.14 -12.66 19.71
CA THR A 66 27.86 -12.60 18.44
C THR A 66 27.77 -13.95 17.72
N ILE A 67 26.68 -14.17 16.98
CA ILE A 67 26.46 -15.39 16.21
C ILE A 67 27.58 -15.50 15.17
N GLU A 68 28.50 -16.43 15.39
CA GLU A 68 29.54 -16.79 14.43
C GLU A 68 28.85 -17.36 13.18
N ARG A 69 28.94 -16.61 12.06
CA ARG A 69 28.31 -16.97 10.80
C ARG A 69 29.31 -17.65 9.89
N MET A 70 28.84 -18.69 9.18
CA MET A 70 29.65 -19.32 8.14
C MET A 70 29.88 -18.31 7.00
N SER A 71 31.14 -17.98 6.73
CA SER A 71 31.55 -17.02 5.69
C SER A 71 31.16 -17.47 4.28
N ASP A 72 31.04 -18.79 4.06
CA ASP A 72 31.06 -19.40 2.73
C ASP A 72 29.65 -19.82 2.25
N LEU A 73 28.60 -19.17 2.75
CA LEU A 73 27.24 -19.42 2.28
C LEU A 73 27.12 -18.96 0.81
N PRO A 74 26.65 -19.80 -0.12
CA PRO A 74 26.49 -19.40 -1.52
C PRO A 74 25.36 -18.37 -1.65
N VAL A 75 25.75 -17.10 -1.76
CA VAL A 75 24.85 -15.97 -2.00
C VAL A 75 24.79 -15.67 -3.49
N VAL A 76 23.60 -15.40 -4.01
CA VAL A 76 23.44 -14.83 -5.35
C VAL A 76 23.34 -13.32 -5.20
N GLU A 77 24.38 -12.61 -5.60
CA GLU A 77 24.37 -11.14 -5.68
C GLU A 77 23.57 -10.66 -6.90
N PRO A 78 22.83 -9.54 -6.78
CA PRO A 78 22.05 -8.98 -7.88
C PRO A 78 22.92 -8.11 -8.79
N ILE A 79 22.64 -8.13 -10.09
CA ILE A 79 23.10 -7.09 -11.01
C ILE A 79 21.96 -6.07 -11.15
N PRO A 80 22.13 -4.79 -10.74
CA PRO A 80 21.04 -3.81 -10.64
C PRO A 80 20.60 -3.28 -12.01
N GLN A 81 19.89 -4.10 -12.78
CA GLN A 81 19.50 -3.84 -14.16
C GLN A 81 18.13 -3.16 -14.27
N TRP A 82 17.19 -3.44 -13.37
CA TRP A 82 15.82 -2.96 -13.45
C TRP A 82 15.72 -1.44 -13.31
N LEU A 83 16.42 -0.87 -12.33
CA LEU A 83 16.49 0.57 -12.10
C LEU A 83 17.65 1.26 -12.85
N ASN A 84 18.42 0.53 -13.66
CA ASN A 84 19.39 1.13 -14.58
C ASN A 84 18.68 1.73 -15.80
N VAL A 85 18.02 2.86 -15.57
CA VAL A 85 17.26 3.62 -16.55
C VAL A 85 17.58 5.11 -16.40
N ASP A 86 16.99 5.94 -17.26
CA ASP A 86 17.10 7.40 -17.18
C ASP A 86 16.79 7.91 -15.75
N ARG A 87 17.65 8.81 -15.25
CA ARG A 87 17.59 9.41 -13.90
C ARG A 87 16.26 10.09 -13.59
N ARG A 88 15.45 10.43 -14.61
CA ARG A 88 14.08 10.95 -14.43
C ARG A 88 13.07 9.93 -13.93
N PHE A 89 13.32 8.62 -14.07
CA PHE A 89 12.46 7.55 -13.57
C PHE A 89 12.97 6.93 -12.27
N ALA A 90 14.28 6.74 -12.13
CA ALA A 90 14.88 6.09 -10.96
C ALA A 90 15.89 7.00 -10.24
N PRO A 91 15.85 7.11 -8.90
CA PRO A 91 16.93 7.73 -8.15
C PRO A 91 18.20 6.87 -8.28
N ARG A 92 19.35 7.50 -8.06
CA ARG A 92 20.66 6.83 -7.96
C ARG A 92 21.19 6.90 -6.53
N GLN A 93 22.11 6.01 -6.21
CA GLN A 93 22.93 6.03 -5.00
C GLN A 93 23.84 7.28 -5.03
N GLU A 94 24.59 7.53 -3.95
CA GLU A 94 25.45 8.72 -3.86
C GLU A 94 26.62 8.66 -4.84
N GLU A 95 27.15 7.47 -5.09
CA GLU A 95 28.17 7.15 -6.10
C GLU A 95 27.61 7.17 -7.55
N GLY A 96 26.30 7.37 -7.72
CA GLY A 96 25.64 7.44 -9.03
C GLY A 96 25.07 6.12 -9.56
N ASP A 97 25.33 5.02 -8.86
CA ASP A 97 24.84 3.69 -9.23
C ASP A 97 23.31 3.52 -9.09
N PRO A 98 22.69 2.61 -9.85
CA PRO A 98 21.29 2.26 -9.65
C PRO A 98 21.09 1.53 -8.32
N TYR A 99 19.91 1.69 -7.72
CA TYR A 99 19.49 0.81 -6.61
C TYR A 99 19.14 -0.57 -7.14
N ILE A 100 19.33 -1.59 -6.32
CA ILE A 100 18.83 -2.94 -6.56
C ILE A 100 17.30 -2.93 -6.40
N HIS A 101 16.60 -3.62 -7.30
CA HIS A 101 15.18 -3.92 -7.17
C HIS A 101 14.97 -5.36 -6.69
N ALA A 102 14.66 -5.55 -5.41
CA ALA A 102 14.65 -6.85 -4.74
C ALA A 102 13.75 -7.91 -5.40
N PHE A 103 12.73 -7.50 -6.16
CA PHE A 103 11.87 -8.44 -6.91
C PHE A 103 12.36 -8.79 -8.33
N PHE A 104 13.09 -7.90 -9.00
CA PHE A 104 13.35 -8.00 -10.45
C PHE A 104 14.82 -8.25 -10.80
N ASP A 105 15.78 -7.80 -9.99
CA ASP A 105 17.19 -8.03 -10.29
C ASP A 105 17.68 -9.44 -9.91
N PHE A 106 16.94 -10.14 -9.04
CA PHE A 106 17.19 -11.54 -8.72
C PHE A 106 16.47 -12.52 -9.65
N LEU A 107 17.02 -13.73 -9.76
CA LEU A 107 16.46 -14.83 -10.54
C LEU A 107 15.95 -15.95 -9.61
N PRO A 108 14.74 -16.50 -9.87
CA PRO A 108 14.16 -17.55 -9.02
C PRO A 108 14.86 -18.91 -9.15
N PHE A 109 15.54 -19.17 -10.28
CA PHE A 109 16.22 -20.44 -10.61
C PHE A 109 15.54 -21.70 -10.03
N PRO A 110 14.29 -21.99 -10.42
CA PRO A 110 13.59 -23.19 -9.95
C PRO A 110 14.25 -24.45 -10.50
N GLU A 111 14.42 -25.44 -9.62
CA GLU A 111 14.99 -26.75 -9.90
C GLU A 111 13.97 -27.82 -9.48
N PRO A 112 13.05 -28.24 -10.39
CA PRO A 112 11.95 -29.13 -10.04
C PRO A 112 12.36 -30.52 -9.52
N LYS A 113 13.56 -31.00 -9.89
CA LYS A 113 14.06 -32.32 -9.46
C LYS A 113 14.39 -32.37 -7.97
N ASP A 114 15.06 -31.33 -7.48
CA ASP A 114 15.51 -31.21 -6.09
C ASP A 114 14.58 -30.32 -5.25
N LEU A 115 13.49 -29.83 -5.87
CA LEU A 115 12.53 -28.86 -5.33
C LEU A 115 13.20 -27.60 -4.77
N LYS A 116 14.32 -27.19 -5.38
CA LYS A 116 15.08 -26.01 -4.93
C LYS A 116 14.67 -24.76 -5.68
N ILE A 117 14.68 -23.64 -4.97
CA ILE A 117 14.35 -22.33 -5.54
C ILE A 117 15.12 -21.24 -4.79
N ASN A 118 15.42 -20.15 -5.48
CA ASN A 118 15.95 -18.95 -4.84
C ASN A 118 14.84 -18.14 -4.18
N PHE A 119 15.14 -17.57 -3.01
CA PHE A 119 14.27 -16.62 -2.34
C PHE A 119 15.07 -15.41 -1.82
N VAL A 120 14.38 -14.28 -1.65
CA VAL A 120 14.90 -13.09 -0.97
C VAL A 120 14.21 -12.97 0.39
N ALA A 121 15.00 -12.81 1.44
CA ALA A 121 14.49 -12.65 2.81
C ALA A 121 13.83 -11.27 3.01
N LEU A 122 12.67 -11.26 3.68
CA LEU A 122 11.99 -10.05 4.15
C LEU A 122 12.12 -9.89 5.66
N THR A 123 11.71 -10.91 6.42
CA THR A 123 11.70 -10.86 7.88
C THR A 123 12.43 -12.07 8.42
N PRO A 124 13.66 -11.92 8.95
CA PRO A 124 14.42 -13.02 9.54
C PRO A 124 13.68 -13.69 10.69
N ALA A 125 13.97 -14.97 10.92
CA ALA A 125 13.57 -15.65 12.15
C ALA A 125 14.04 -14.85 13.38
N LYS A 126 13.24 -14.87 14.46
CA LYS A 126 13.49 -14.09 15.70
C LYS A 126 13.50 -12.55 15.53
N SER A 127 13.24 -11.99 14.34
CA SER A 127 13.18 -10.54 14.14
C SER A 127 12.12 -9.86 15.02
N ARG A 128 12.46 -8.69 15.58
CA ARG A 128 11.52 -7.78 16.28
C ARG A 128 10.80 -6.81 15.34
N PHE A 129 11.11 -6.84 14.05
CA PHE A 129 10.52 -5.96 13.02
C PHE A 129 9.93 -6.82 11.91
N PHE A 130 8.76 -6.44 11.41
CA PHE A 130 8.15 -7.10 10.25
C PHE A 130 8.33 -6.20 9.03
N TYR A 131 9.00 -6.70 8.01
CA TYR A 131 9.28 -5.96 6.79
C TYR A 131 8.36 -6.38 5.64
N GLY A 132 7.99 -5.40 4.82
CA GLY A 132 7.43 -5.62 3.49
C GLY A 132 8.41 -5.19 2.39
N MET A 133 7.99 -5.39 1.14
CA MET A 133 8.64 -4.85 -0.04
C MET A 133 7.64 -3.99 -0.81
N ASP A 134 8.07 -2.83 -1.28
CA ASP A 134 7.31 -2.03 -2.23
C ASP A 134 7.66 -2.46 -3.66
N LEU A 135 6.73 -3.11 -4.37
CA LEU A 135 6.94 -3.59 -5.74
C LEU A 135 7.21 -2.47 -6.76
N HIS A 136 6.86 -1.22 -6.45
CA HIS A 136 7.11 -0.07 -7.32
C HIS A 136 8.57 0.42 -7.22
N SER A 137 9.13 0.53 -6.02
CA SER A 137 10.51 0.98 -5.81
C SER A 137 11.54 -0.15 -5.70
N GLY A 138 11.09 -1.38 -5.45
CA GLY A 138 11.92 -2.56 -5.19
C GLY A 138 12.63 -2.56 -3.85
N GLN A 139 12.35 -1.58 -3.00
CA GLN A 139 12.99 -1.41 -1.71
C GLN A 139 12.21 -2.14 -0.61
N LEU A 140 12.94 -2.60 0.40
CA LEU A 140 12.33 -3.14 1.61
C LEU A 140 11.94 -1.98 2.54
N TYR A 141 10.90 -2.20 3.35
CA TYR A 141 10.43 -1.23 4.33
C TYR A 141 9.92 -1.93 5.58
N LYS A 142 10.18 -1.36 6.76
CA LYS A 142 9.52 -1.78 8.00
C LYS A 142 8.03 -1.46 7.92
N LYS A 143 7.20 -2.48 8.13
CA LYS A 143 5.74 -2.40 8.09
C LYS A 143 5.14 -2.15 9.48
N TYR A 144 5.70 -2.77 10.51
CA TYR A 144 5.42 -2.53 11.94
C TYR A 144 6.48 -3.18 12.84
N ASN A 145 6.48 -2.78 14.10
CA ASN A 145 7.21 -3.47 15.15
C ASN A 145 6.44 -4.74 15.55
N LEU A 146 7.16 -5.81 15.86
CA LEU A 146 6.61 -7.02 16.46
C LEU A 146 6.71 -6.97 17.99
N CYS A 147 5.81 -7.69 18.63
CA CYS A 147 5.60 -7.64 20.08
C CYS A 147 4.91 -8.90 20.56
N GLU A 148 4.93 -9.09 21.87
CA GLU A 148 4.18 -10.14 22.55
C GLU A 148 2.66 -9.92 22.40
N GLN A 149 1.97 -10.96 21.91
CA GLN A 149 0.53 -10.97 21.73
C GLN A 149 -0.03 -12.39 21.83
N ASN A 150 -1.29 -12.50 22.26
CA ASN A 150 -2.02 -13.77 22.33
C ASN A 150 -2.56 -14.17 20.95
N ASP A 151 -2.69 -15.48 20.72
CA ASP A 151 -3.38 -16.04 19.56
C ASP A 151 -4.86 -15.65 19.57
N VAL A 152 -5.28 -14.86 18.59
CA VAL A 152 -6.68 -14.44 18.44
C VAL A 152 -7.61 -15.63 18.12
N TRP A 153 -7.08 -16.71 17.54
CA TRP A 153 -7.82 -17.95 17.28
C TRP A 153 -7.92 -18.87 18.51
N LYS A 154 -7.20 -18.57 19.60
CA LYS A 154 -7.12 -19.39 20.83
C LYS A 154 -6.68 -20.85 20.59
N SER A 155 -6.03 -21.12 19.47
CA SER A 155 -5.53 -22.44 19.08
C SER A 155 -4.17 -22.74 19.71
N TYR A 156 -3.34 -21.70 19.91
CA TYR A 156 -2.05 -21.77 20.58
C TYR A 156 -2.08 -21.05 21.92
N ARG A 157 -1.67 -21.74 22.99
CA ARG A 157 -1.71 -21.22 24.38
C ARG A 157 -0.49 -20.36 24.78
N GLY A 158 0.55 -20.32 23.95
CA GLY A 158 1.78 -19.57 24.24
C GLY A 158 1.81 -18.19 23.60
N THR A 159 2.74 -17.35 24.05
CA THR A 159 2.97 -16.02 23.48
C THR A 159 3.48 -16.09 22.04
N ILE A 160 2.90 -15.25 21.18
CA ILE A 160 3.38 -14.97 19.82
C ILE A 160 4.15 -13.66 19.91
N SER A 161 5.41 -13.63 19.48
CA SER A 161 6.25 -12.42 19.56
C SER A 161 7.07 -12.21 18.30
N THR A 162 7.91 -13.19 17.95
CA THR A 162 8.78 -13.16 16.78
C THR A 162 8.60 -14.42 15.93
N PRO A 163 8.71 -14.37 14.59
CA PRO A 163 8.51 -15.53 13.74
C PRO A 163 9.57 -16.61 14.01
N PRO A 164 9.17 -17.90 14.15
CA PRO A 164 10.11 -19.02 14.30
C PRO A 164 10.70 -19.51 12.95
N TYR A 165 10.62 -18.68 11.90
CA TYR A 165 11.03 -18.93 10.52
C TYR A 165 11.43 -17.60 9.88
N THR A 166 12.22 -17.66 8.80
CA THR A 166 12.48 -16.48 7.96
C THR A 166 11.37 -16.37 6.91
N GLU A 167 10.65 -15.25 6.89
CA GLU A 167 9.67 -14.92 5.83
C GLU A 167 10.37 -14.22 4.67
N GLY A 168 9.99 -14.54 3.44
CA GLY A 168 10.52 -13.95 2.22
C GLY A 168 9.62 -14.15 1.02
N PHE A 169 10.15 -13.88 -0.18
CA PHE A 169 9.44 -14.09 -1.43
C PHE A 169 10.35 -14.72 -2.51
N ILE A 170 9.72 -15.34 -3.50
CA ILE A 170 10.38 -15.83 -4.71
C ILE A 170 10.48 -14.68 -5.72
N PRO A 171 11.68 -14.26 -6.17
CA PRO A 171 11.83 -13.13 -7.07
C PRO A 171 11.23 -13.44 -8.44
N ARG A 172 10.70 -12.40 -9.10
CA ARG A 172 10.02 -12.46 -10.41
C ARG A 172 8.78 -13.36 -10.51
N ILE A 173 8.28 -13.97 -9.43
CA ILE A 173 7.05 -14.76 -9.44
C ILE A 173 5.97 -14.07 -8.60
N LEU A 174 4.83 -13.78 -9.21
CA LEU A 174 3.64 -13.31 -8.51
C LEU A 174 2.68 -14.48 -8.21
N ASP A 175 1.98 -14.39 -7.07
CA ASP A 175 0.90 -15.28 -6.67
C ASP A 175 -0.43 -14.94 -7.37
N GLN A 176 -1.51 -15.67 -7.03
CA GLN A 176 -2.84 -15.45 -7.61
C GLN A 176 -3.52 -14.12 -7.22
N LEU A 177 -2.99 -13.41 -6.22
CA LEU A 177 -3.41 -12.06 -5.83
C LEU A 177 -2.52 -10.99 -6.52
N GLY A 178 -1.55 -11.44 -7.31
CA GLY A 178 -0.58 -10.61 -8.03
C GLY A 178 0.50 -10.01 -7.11
N ASP A 179 0.65 -10.52 -5.89
CA ASP A 179 1.71 -10.13 -4.95
C ASP A 179 2.92 -11.07 -5.08
N PRO A 180 4.11 -10.69 -4.59
CA PRO A 180 5.29 -11.57 -4.65
C PRO A 180 5.00 -12.92 -3.97
N LEU A 181 5.27 -14.03 -4.66
CA LEU A 181 4.99 -15.37 -4.15
C LEU A 181 5.72 -15.59 -2.82
N LYS A 182 4.96 -15.69 -1.73
CA LYS A 182 5.48 -15.77 -0.38
C LYS A 182 6.09 -17.15 -0.09
N VAL A 183 7.21 -17.14 0.61
CA VAL A 183 7.86 -18.34 1.17
C VAL A 183 8.21 -18.15 2.64
N VAL A 184 8.13 -19.23 3.41
CA VAL A 184 8.64 -19.31 4.78
C VAL A 184 9.72 -20.38 4.86
N VAL A 185 10.88 -20.02 5.40
CA VAL A 185 12.09 -20.87 5.42
C VAL A 185 12.47 -21.18 6.87
N PHE A 186 12.63 -22.46 7.18
CA PHE A 186 13.17 -22.93 8.46
C PHE A 186 14.68 -23.21 8.36
N GLY A 187 15.41 -22.80 9.39
CA GLY A 187 16.86 -22.95 9.53
C GLY A 187 17.36 -22.07 10.68
N ASP A 188 18.53 -22.36 11.24
CA ASP A 188 19.21 -21.44 12.15
C ASP A 188 19.76 -20.21 11.39
N LEU A 189 19.73 -19.03 12.04
CA LEU A 189 20.17 -17.75 11.47
C LEU A 189 21.63 -17.77 10.98
N ARG A 190 22.51 -18.61 11.55
CA ARG A 190 23.90 -18.73 11.10
C ARG A 190 24.07 -19.31 9.69
N TYR A 191 23.03 -19.98 9.16
CA TYR A 191 22.98 -20.52 7.80
C TYR A 191 22.32 -19.58 6.79
N PHE A 192 21.84 -18.42 7.22
CA PHE A 192 21.35 -17.36 6.33
C PHE A 192 22.43 -16.27 6.16
N PRO A 193 22.51 -15.63 4.99
CA PRO A 193 23.31 -14.42 4.81
C PRO A 193 22.94 -13.33 5.81
N LYS A 194 23.82 -12.36 6.03
CA LYS A 194 23.50 -11.18 6.86
C LYS A 194 22.31 -10.45 6.24
N PHE A 195 21.20 -10.43 6.97
CA PHE A 195 20.06 -9.59 6.61
C PHE A 195 20.45 -8.11 6.76
N ASP A 196 20.66 -7.44 5.64
CA ASP A 196 20.62 -5.99 5.52
C ASP A 196 19.45 -5.65 4.59
N PRO A 197 18.39 -4.99 5.07
CA PRO A 197 17.24 -4.71 4.22
C PRO A 197 17.54 -3.67 3.11
N ARG A 198 18.68 -2.97 3.19
CA ARG A 198 19.15 -2.04 2.16
C ARG A 198 19.86 -2.75 1.01
N ASN A 199 20.53 -3.85 1.34
CA ASN A 199 21.30 -4.70 0.45
C ASN A 199 20.70 -6.11 0.50
N PRO A 200 19.45 -6.29 0.01
CA PRO A 200 18.82 -7.59 -0.02
C PRO A 200 19.68 -8.55 -0.83
N VAL A 201 19.67 -9.83 -0.45
CA VAL A 201 20.39 -10.89 -1.14
C VAL A 201 19.49 -12.11 -1.35
N SER A 202 19.85 -12.94 -2.31
CA SER A 202 19.11 -14.16 -2.66
C SER A 202 19.88 -15.41 -2.22
N GLN A 203 19.16 -16.37 -1.66
CA GLN A 203 19.68 -17.66 -1.22
C GLN A 203 18.82 -18.79 -1.79
N ARG A 204 19.44 -19.94 -2.11
CA ARG A 204 18.74 -21.16 -2.56
C ARG A 204 18.23 -21.95 -1.35
N VAL A 205 16.99 -22.43 -1.41
CA VAL A 205 16.33 -23.24 -0.37
C VAL A 205 15.60 -24.43 -0.96
N LYS A 206 15.37 -25.48 -0.17
CA LYS A 206 14.61 -26.67 -0.58
C LYS A 206 13.16 -26.55 -0.12
N VAL A 207 12.21 -26.59 -1.06
CA VAL A 207 10.77 -26.59 -0.76
C VAL A 207 10.35 -27.98 -0.28
N VAL A 208 9.64 -28.03 0.85
CA VAL A 208 9.18 -29.28 1.49
C VAL A 208 7.66 -29.37 1.58
N GLY A 209 6.94 -28.33 1.13
CA GLY A 209 5.49 -28.30 1.08
C GLY A 209 4.96 -26.91 0.76
N GLY A 210 3.64 -26.78 0.86
CA GLY A 210 2.95 -25.48 0.84
C GLY A 210 1.88 -25.41 1.91
N VAL A 211 1.44 -24.21 2.24
CA VAL A 211 0.22 -23.95 3.02
C VAL A 211 -0.67 -22.96 2.29
N ILE A 212 -1.98 -23.11 2.46
CA ILE A 212 -2.96 -22.18 1.92
C ILE A 212 -3.22 -21.12 3.00
N GLU A 213 -2.64 -19.94 2.80
CA GLU A 213 -2.92 -18.75 3.63
C GLU A 213 -4.19 -18.09 3.09
N GLN A 214 -5.17 -17.89 3.97
CA GLN A 214 -6.43 -17.22 3.67
C GLN A 214 -6.52 -15.91 4.43
N TYR A 215 -6.95 -14.87 3.73
CA TYR A 215 -7.06 -13.51 4.22
C TYR A 215 -8.51 -12.98 4.07
N CYS A 216 -8.98 -12.31 5.12
CA CYS A 216 -10.28 -11.66 5.20
C CYS A 216 -10.13 -10.14 5.15
N GLU A 217 -10.56 -9.53 4.05
CA GLU A 217 -10.46 -8.07 3.86
C GLU A 217 -11.47 -7.32 4.74
N TYR A 218 -12.75 -7.72 4.64
CA TYR A 218 -13.87 -7.16 5.39
C TYR A 218 -14.43 -8.21 6.35
N TYR A 219 -14.09 -8.09 7.64
CA TYR A 219 -14.62 -8.97 8.67
C TYR A 219 -16.06 -8.58 9.04
N PRO A 220 -16.99 -9.54 9.24
CA PRO A 220 -16.79 -10.99 9.22
C PRO A 220 -16.82 -11.63 7.81
N CYS A 221 -15.81 -12.45 7.52
CA CYS A 221 -15.84 -13.36 6.36
C CYS A 221 -16.56 -14.67 6.72
N SER A 222 -17.88 -14.59 6.83
CA SER A 222 -18.76 -15.73 7.16
C SER A 222 -18.75 -16.83 6.09
N PHE A 223 -18.55 -16.49 4.83
CA PHE A 223 -18.57 -17.42 3.69
C PHE A 223 -17.18 -17.70 3.12
N ARG A 224 -16.96 -18.91 2.59
CA ARG A 224 -15.67 -19.30 1.98
C ARG A 224 -15.23 -18.36 0.84
N SER A 225 -16.17 -17.83 0.06
CA SER A 225 -15.92 -16.88 -1.03
C SER A 225 -15.38 -15.52 -0.58
N GLN A 226 -15.54 -15.15 0.69
CA GLN A 226 -15.00 -13.90 1.24
C GLN A 226 -13.53 -14.03 1.70
N TRP A 227 -12.99 -15.26 1.70
CA TRP A 227 -11.60 -15.52 2.05
C TRP A 227 -10.73 -15.60 0.79
N MET A 228 -10.01 -14.52 0.49
CA MET A 228 -8.96 -14.55 -0.53
C MET A 228 -7.89 -15.54 -0.11
N SER A 229 -7.49 -16.42 -1.02
CA SER A 229 -6.58 -17.53 -0.73
C SER A 229 -5.32 -17.39 -1.56
N ARG A 230 -4.15 -17.58 -0.93
CA ARG A 230 -2.86 -17.67 -1.64
C ARG A 230 -2.03 -18.86 -1.20
N LEU A 231 -1.16 -19.30 -2.10
CA LEU A 231 -0.14 -20.29 -1.78
C LEU A 231 1.02 -19.62 -1.05
N VAL A 232 1.44 -20.20 0.07
CA VAL A 232 2.71 -19.90 0.72
C VAL A 232 3.58 -21.15 0.64
N LEU A 233 4.75 -21.04 0.02
CA LEU A 233 5.72 -22.13 -0.01
C LEU A 233 6.33 -22.31 1.38
N VAL A 234 6.51 -23.57 1.80
CA VAL A 234 7.22 -23.93 3.03
C VAL A 234 8.51 -24.62 2.64
N ALA A 235 9.63 -24.04 3.06
CA ALA A 235 10.96 -24.47 2.68
C ALA A 235 11.87 -24.65 3.89
N VAL A 236 13.00 -25.29 3.67
CA VAL A 236 14.09 -25.42 4.62
C VAL A 236 15.40 -24.95 3.99
N ASN A 237 16.28 -24.43 4.83
CA ASN A 237 17.68 -24.24 4.47
C ASN A 237 18.40 -25.59 4.63
N ASP A 238 18.76 -26.22 3.51
CA ASP A 238 19.37 -27.55 3.49
C ASP A 238 20.85 -27.57 3.91
N LYS A 239 21.44 -26.40 4.18
CA LYS A 239 22.76 -26.25 4.81
C LYS A 239 22.73 -26.33 6.34
N ASP A 240 21.55 -26.22 6.95
CA ASP A 240 21.37 -26.50 8.37
C ASP A 240 21.28 -28.03 8.57
N PRO A 241 22.22 -28.67 9.31
CA PRO A 241 22.22 -30.12 9.55
C PRO A 241 20.92 -30.64 10.18
N ARG A 242 20.16 -29.77 10.89
CA ARG A 242 18.85 -30.11 11.44
C ARG A 242 17.80 -30.37 10.34
N PHE A 243 17.92 -29.70 9.20
CA PHE A 243 16.94 -29.73 8.12
C PHE A 243 17.42 -30.37 6.81
N GLU A 244 18.71 -30.71 6.69
CA GLU A 244 19.32 -31.43 5.56
C GLU A 244 18.42 -32.58 5.05
N LYS A 245 18.01 -33.49 5.96
CA LYS A 245 17.21 -34.69 5.65
C LYS A 245 15.70 -34.46 5.55
N VAL A 246 15.22 -33.23 5.67
CA VAL A 246 13.79 -32.91 5.61
C VAL A 246 13.37 -32.77 4.15
N ASN A 247 12.57 -33.72 3.67
CA ASN A 247 12.08 -33.74 2.28
C ASN A 247 10.57 -33.51 2.17
N SER A 248 9.84 -33.54 3.29
CA SER A 248 8.39 -33.32 3.32
C SER A 248 7.95 -32.45 4.49
N LEU A 249 6.75 -31.87 4.36
CA LEU A 249 6.07 -31.12 5.40
C LEU A 249 5.78 -31.99 6.64
N SER A 250 5.64 -33.31 6.46
CA SER A 250 5.47 -34.26 7.55
C SER A 250 6.75 -34.36 8.39
N ASP A 251 7.92 -34.39 7.74
CA ASP A 251 9.21 -34.45 8.43
C ASP A 251 9.52 -33.14 9.14
N LEU A 252 9.22 -32.00 8.49
CA LEU A 252 9.36 -30.69 9.12
C LEU A 252 8.51 -30.58 10.40
N LYS A 253 7.25 -31.03 10.35
CA LYS A 253 6.32 -31.04 11.50
C LYS A 253 6.82 -31.86 12.70
N LYS A 254 7.64 -32.89 12.49
CA LYS A 254 8.27 -33.66 13.59
C LYS A 254 9.37 -32.85 14.31
N LEU A 255 10.01 -31.91 13.61
CA LEU A 255 11.17 -31.17 14.10
C LEU A 255 10.86 -29.77 14.64
N VAL A 256 9.72 -29.18 14.27
CA VAL A 256 9.34 -27.80 14.66
C VAL A 256 8.00 -27.77 15.41
N LYS A 257 7.83 -26.77 16.28
CA LYS A 257 6.56 -26.54 17.00
C LYS A 257 5.51 -25.99 16.02
N TRP A 258 4.85 -26.88 15.27
CA TRP A 258 3.98 -26.53 14.15
C TRP A 258 2.80 -25.61 14.56
N ASP A 259 2.22 -25.81 15.74
CA ASP A 259 1.14 -24.93 16.24
C ASP A 259 1.64 -23.50 16.49
N LYS A 260 2.89 -23.34 16.97
CA LYS A 260 3.52 -22.02 17.08
C LYS A 260 3.75 -21.41 15.70
N PHE A 261 4.20 -22.19 14.72
CA PHE A 261 4.32 -21.73 13.33
C PHE A 261 2.99 -21.21 12.78
N LYS A 262 1.93 -22.02 12.89
CA LYS A 262 0.58 -21.66 12.44
C LYS A 262 0.11 -20.38 13.14
N ALA A 263 0.16 -20.33 14.46
CA ALA A 263 -0.26 -19.15 15.22
C ALA A 263 0.50 -17.87 14.82
N ASN A 264 1.82 -17.97 14.53
CA ASN A 264 2.59 -16.83 14.02
C ASN A 264 2.10 -16.39 12.64
N MET A 265 1.91 -17.31 11.68
CA MET A 265 1.36 -16.99 10.36
C MET A 265 -0.03 -16.35 10.41
N GLU A 266 -0.86 -16.70 11.39
CA GLU A 266 -2.24 -16.21 11.52
C GLU A 266 -2.37 -14.89 12.30
N ASN A 267 -1.37 -14.50 13.09
CA ASN A 267 -1.41 -13.33 13.96
C ASN A 267 -0.36 -12.25 13.63
N LEU A 268 0.85 -12.61 13.20
CA LEU A 268 1.91 -11.64 12.88
C LEU A 268 1.52 -10.68 11.74
N PRO A 269 0.86 -11.11 10.64
CA PRO A 269 0.40 -10.21 9.58
C PRO A 269 -0.54 -9.10 10.04
N GLY A 270 -1.18 -9.28 11.20
CA GLY A 270 -2.07 -8.34 11.86
C GLY A 270 -3.52 -8.82 11.98
N ARG A 271 -4.28 -8.20 12.87
CA ARG A 271 -5.69 -8.47 13.14
C ARG A 271 -6.55 -7.24 12.84
N LEU A 272 -7.87 -7.41 12.70
CA LEU A 272 -8.79 -6.27 12.70
C LEU A 272 -9.00 -5.83 14.16
N ILE A 273 -8.88 -4.54 14.41
CA ILE A 273 -9.08 -3.91 15.73
C ILE A 273 -10.22 -2.91 15.59
N ARG A 274 -11.30 -3.07 16.36
CA ARG A 274 -12.45 -2.16 16.39
C ARG A 274 -12.85 -1.93 17.85
N GLY A 275 -12.48 -0.78 18.40
CA GLY A 275 -12.59 -0.53 19.84
C GLY A 275 -11.77 -1.57 20.62
N GLN A 276 -12.39 -2.25 21.57
CA GLN A 276 -11.77 -3.36 22.33
C GLN A 276 -11.84 -4.71 21.60
N GLU A 277 -12.61 -4.83 20.51
CA GLU A 277 -12.73 -6.10 19.80
C GLU A 277 -11.55 -6.33 18.85
N GLN A 278 -10.91 -7.49 19.03
CA GLN A 278 -9.87 -8.00 18.15
C GLN A 278 -10.43 -9.19 17.37
N LYS A 279 -10.41 -9.14 16.04
CA LYS A 279 -10.91 -10.21 15.16
C LYS A 279 -9.80 -10.70 14.23
N PRO A 280 -9.69 -12.02 13.98
CA PRO A 280 -8.70 -12.54 13.04
C PRO A 280 -8.92 -12.00 11.63
N ALA A 281 -7.82 -11.72 10.93
CA ALA A 281 -7.82 -11.39 9.51
C ALA A 281 -7.14 -12.46 8.64
N PHE A 282 -6.35 -13.36 9.23
CA PHE A 282 -5.59 -14.40 8.51
C PHE A 282 -5.81 -15.78 9.14
N ARG A 283 -5.83 -16.83 8.31
CA ARG A 283 -5.84 -18.24 8.75
C ARG A 283 -5.07 -19.13 7.78
N ILE A 284 -4.58 -20.27 8.25
CA ILE A 284 -4.07 -21.36 7.42
C ILE A 284 -5.17 -22.40 7.27
N SER A 285 -5.70 -22.57 6.05
CA SER A 285 -6.84 -23.46 5.78
C SER A 285 -6.46 -24.88 5.36
N GLY A 286 -5.19 -25.12 4.99
CA GLY A 286 -4.73 -26.43 4.53
C GLY A 286 -3.24 -26.46 4.22
N SER A 287 -2.73 -27.65 3.91
CA SER A 287 -1.35 -27.89 3.48
C SER A 287 -1.30 -28.72 2.21
N ILE A 288 -0.29 -28.46 1.38
CA ILE A 288 -0.03 -29.10 0.09
C ILE A 288 1.33 -29.81 0.19
N ASN A 289 1.50 -30.95 -0.52
CA ASN A 289 2.78 -31.65 -0.60
C ASN A 289 3.83 -30.82 -1.37
N ALA A 290 5.10 -31.25 -1.33
CA ALA A 290 6.22 -30.47 -1.84
C ALA A 290 6.16 -30.27 -3.37
N GLU A 291 5.98 -31.36 -4.12
CA GLU A 291 5.94 -31.36 -5.59
C GLU A 291 4.75 -30.58 -6.15
N GLU A 292 3.55 -30.79 -5.60
CA GLU A 292 2.33 -30.09 -6.01
C GLU A 292 2.40 -28.60 -5.66
N ALA A 293 2.90 -28.22 -4.48
CA ALA A 293 3.09 -26.81 -4.13
C ALA A 293 4.10 -26.12 -5.06
N PHE A 294 5.22 -26.78 -5.36
CA PHE A 294 6.24 -26.27 -6.28
C PHE A 294 5.70 -26.14 -7.71
N SER A 295 5.04 -27.18 -8.23
CA SER A 295 4.42 -27.18 -9.55
C SER A 295 3.30 -26.14 -9.67
N TYR A 296 2.45 -25.99 -8.65
CA TYR A 296 1.42 -24.96 -8.61
C TYR A 296 2.03 -23.55 -8.62
N ALA A 297 3.05 -23.31 -7.79
CA ALA A 297 3.75 -22.02 -7.74
C ALA A 297 4.30 -21.59 -9.11
N LEU A 298 4.89 -22.51 -9.87
CA LEU A 298 5.46 -22.21 -11.19
C LEU A 298 4.43 -22.17 -12.32
N SER A 299 3.36 -22.97 -12.25
CA SER A 299 2.36 -23.07 -13.32
C SER A 299 1.16 -22.13 -13.18
N LYS A 300 0.84 -21.69 -11.95
CA LYS A 300 -0.25 -20.76 -11.65
C LYS A 300 0.24 -19.38 -11.20
N GLY A 301 1.48 -19.27 -10.73
CA GLY A 301 2.12 -17.99 -10.52
C GLY A 301 2.51 -17.32 -11.84
N HIS A 302 2.54 -15.99 -11.87
CA HIS A 302 3.04 -15.25 -13.02
C HIS A 302 4.55 -15.03 -12.88
N GLN A 303 5.35 -15.85 -13.59
CA GLN A 303 6.79 -15.65 -13.70
C GLN A 303 7.13 -14.64 -14.81
N PHE A 304 7.74 -13.52 -14.44
CA PHE A 304 8.21 -12.52 -15.39
C PHE A 304 9.46 -13.00 -16.16
N LYS A 305 9.35 -13.04 -17.50
CA LYS A 305 10.47 -13.26 -18.42
C LYS A 305 11.22 -11.96 -18.72
N PHE A 306 12.48 -12.04 -19.13
CA PHE A 306 13.32 -10.86 -19.39
C PHE A 306 12.77 -9.93 -20.50
N ASP A 307 12.21 -10.50 -21.57
CA ASP A 307 11.57 -9.77 -22.66
C ASP A 307 10.30 -9.04 -22.17
N GLN A 308 9.50 -9.70 -21.34
CA GLN A 308 8.30 -9.12 -20.71
C GLN A 308 8.67 -7.97 -19.77
N LEU A 309 9.76 -8.12 -18.99
CA LEU A 309 10.29 -7.06 -18.12
C LEU A 309 10.71 -5.83 -18.94
N ALA A 310 11.44 -6.03 -20.04
CA ALA A 310 11.85 -4.95 -20.92
C ALA A 310 10.64 -4.22 -21.56
N LYS A 311 9.69 -4.99 -22.13
CA LYS A 311 8.44 -4.44 -22.72
C LYS A 311 7.60 -3.68 -21.69
N LEU A 312 7.41 -4.24 -20.49
CA LEU A 312 6.68 -3.60 -19.39
C LEU A 312 7.33 -2.26 -19.02
N ARG A 313 8.64 -2.27 -18.74
CA ARG A 313 9.38 -1.07 -18.32
C ARG A 313 9.34 0.02 -19.38
N ASN A 314 9.68 -0.31 -20.62
CA ASN A 314 9.77 0.64 -21.73
C ASN A 314 8.38 1.20 -22.09
N GLY A 315 7.37 0.33 -22.21
CA GLY A 315 5.99 0.74 -22.49
C GLY A 315 5.42 1.64 -21.39
N CYS A 316 5.73 1.37 -20.12
CA CYS A 316 5.32 2.23 -19.01
C CYS A 316 6.04 3.58 -19.01
N HIS A 317 7.34 3.62 -19.28
CA HIS A 317 8.07 4.89 -19.45
C HIS A 317 7.52 5.74 -20.61
N LYS A 318 7.23 5.13 -21.78
CA LYS A 318 6.56 5.78 -22.91
C LYS A 318 5.19 6.37 -22.49
N LEU A 319 4.38 5.61 -21.75
CA LEU A 319 3.10 6.08 -21.22
C LEU A 319 3.25 7.24 -20.23
N TYR A 320 4.17 7.15 -19.26
CA TYR A 320 4.42 8.23 -18.31
C TYR A 320 4.88 9.52 -19.00
N ASP A 321 5.70 9.41 -20.05
CA ASP A 321 6.13 10.56 -20.85
C ASP A 321 5.02 11.13 -21.73
N HIS A 322 4.10 10.30 -22.24
CA HIS A 322 2.89 10.77 -22.93
C HIS A 322 2.02 11.58 -21.96
N VAL A 323 1.68 11.02 -20.79
CA VAL A 323 0.81 11.67 -19.80
C VAL A 323 1.44 12.98 -19.32
N TRP A 324 2.72 12.98 -18.94
CA TRP A 324 3.40 14.18 -18.46
C TRP A 324 3.50 15.29 -19.51
N ARG A 325 3.78 14.95 -20.78
CA ARG A 325 3.79 15.93 -21.88
C ARG A 325 2.40 16.52 -22.12
N GLY A 326 1.34 15.70 -22.07
CA GLY A 326 -0.05 16.18 -22.15
C GLY A 326 -0.38 17.20 -21.06
N ALA A 327 -0.01 16.91 -19.81
CA ALA A 327 -0.19 17.85 -18.70
C ALA A 327 0.59 19.17 -18.90
N LEU A 328 1.84 19.10 -19.36
CA LEU A 328 2.64 20.30 -19.67
C LEU A 328 2.06 21.12 -20.83
N ASN A 329 1.54 20.46 -21.87
CA ASN A 329 0.91 21.13 -23.01
C ASN A 329 -0.40 21.81 -22.59
N LEU A 330 -1.24 21.14 -21.81
CA LEU A 330 -2.46 21.73 -21.24
C LEU A 330 -2.15 22.98 -20.39
N ARG A 331 -1.15 22.93 -19.49
CA ARG A 331 -0.74 24.10 -18.70
C ARG A 331 -0.33 25.28 -19.59
N LYS A 332 0.45 25.02 -20.65
CA LYS A 332 0.82 26.05 -21.65
C LYS A 332 -0.39 26.59 -22.41
N ASN A 333 -1.35 25.73 -22.76
CA ASN A 333 -2.57 26.12 -23.46
C ASN A 333 -3.48 26.99 -22.59
N ILE A 334 -3.66 26.65 -21.31
CA ILE A 334 -4.42 27.48 -20.35
C ILE A 334 -3.75 28.85 -20.16
N GLN A 335 -2.41 28.89 -19.99
CA GLN A 335 -1.66 30.15 -19.88
C GLN A 335 -1.79 31.02 -21.14
N ARG A 336 -1.65 30.42 -22.33
CA ARG A 336 -1.87 31.09 -23.63
C ARG A 336 -3.32 31.51 -23.80
N GLY A 337 -4.28 30.70 -23.33
CA GLY A 337 -5.71 30.95 -23.36
C GLY A 337 -6.10 32.11 -22.46
N ARG A 338 -5.51 32.24 -21.27
CA ARG A 338 -5.64 33.43 -20.40
C ARG A 338 -5.04 34.67 -21.06
N SER A 339 -3.82 34.56 -21.58
CA SER A 339 -3.16 35.65 -22.32
C SER A 339 -4.00 36.10 -23.52
N ARG A 340 -4.54 35.16 -24.30
CA ARG A 340 -5.44 35.42 -25.43
C ARG A 340 -6.83 35.90 -24.99
N ARG A 341 -7.39 35.47 -23.85
CA ARG A 341 -8.66 36.01 -23.33
C ARG A 341 -8.48 37.44 -22.81
N GLN A 342 -7.33 37.78 -22.23
CA GLN A 342 -6.96 39.18 -21.96
C GLN A 342 -6.80 39.97 -23.28
N LEU A 343 -6.12 39.40 -24.29
CA LEU A 343 -5.95 40.02 -25.61
C LEU A 343 -7.25 40.09 -26.45
N ASN A 344 -8.21 39.20 -26.22
CA ASN A 344 -9.49 39.10 -26.95
C ASN A 344 -10.63 39.78 -26.20
N LYS A 345 -10.52 40.04 -24.89
CA LYS A 345 -11.34 41.07 -24.22
C LYS A 345 -11.09 42.46 -24.82
N LEU A 346 -9.96 42.65 -25.51
CA LEU A 346 -9.64 43.80 -26.36
C LEU A 346 -10.02 43.61 -27.85
N ARG A 347 -10.61 42.47 -28.27
CA ARG A 347 -10.72 42.10 -29.70
C ARG A 347 -11.92 41.24 -30.13
N SER A 348 -12.91 40.98 -29.27
CA SER A 348 -14.13 40.25 -29.65
C SER A 348 -15.32 40.64 -28.77
N ASP A 349 -16.43 41.21 -29.25
CA ASP A 349 -16.84 41.72 -30.57
C ASP A 349 -16.92 40.80 -31.81
N SER A 350 -16.41 39.55 -31.80
CA SER A 350 -16.60 38.64 -32.95
C SER A 350 -16.42 37.14 -32.61
N LEU A 351 -17.51 36.52 -32.16
CA LEU A 351 -18.05 35.18 -32.51
C LEU A 351 -17.10 33.97 -32.82
N ILE A 352 -16.97 33.05 -31.83
CA ILE A 352 -17.57 31.69 -31.74
C ILE A 352 -17.68 30.85 -33.07
N VAL A 353 -16.96 29.70 -33.28
CA VAL A 353 -17.10 28.29 -32.72
C VAL A 353 -18.08 27.40 -33.58
N ASN A 354 -17.94 26.08 -33.90
CA ASN A 354 -17.36 24.87 -33.25
C ASN A 354 -17.03 23.68 -34.24
N MET A 355 -16.35 22.58 -33.84
CA MET A 355 -16.48 21.20 -34.43
C MET A 355 -16.05 20.05 -33.46
N LYS A 356 -16.53 18.80 -33.67
CA LYS A 356 -16.47 17.66 -32.70
C LYS A 356 -16.01 16.28 -33.26
N LYS A 357 -15.68 15.35 -32.33
CA LYS A 357 -15.00 14.01 -32.44
C LYS A 357 -15.91 12.77 -32.71
N SER A 358 -15.29 11.60 -32.99
CA SER A 358 -15.83 10.22 -32.76
C SER A 358 -14.71 9.16 -32.55
N ILE A 359 -15.02 7.94 -32.04
CA ILE A 359 -14.12 7.12 -31.17
C ILE A 359 -14.31 5.55 -31.21
N PHE A 360 -13.17 4.80 -31.22
CA PHE A 360 -12.81 3.47 -30.61
C PHE A 360 -13.48 2.08 -30.88
N LYS A 361 -12.66 1.00 -30.74
CA LYS A 361 -12.90 -0.18 -29.85
C LYS A 361 -11.67 -1.10 -29.56
N ASP A 362 -11.80 -1.96 -28.53
CA ASP A 362 -10.79 -2.69 -27.70
C ASP A 362 -10.21 -4.02 -28.29
N ASP A 363 -9.43 -4.92 -27.64
CA ASP A 363 -9.03 -5.14 -26.22
C ASP A 363 -7.69 -5.95 -26.06
N VAL A 364 -7.34 -6.37 -24.82
CA VAL A 364 -6.05 -6.89 -24.29
C VAL A 364 -5.35 -8.06 -25.04
N LYS A 365 -4.84 -7.81 -26.24
CA LYS A 365 -3.52 -8.31 -26.72
C LYS A 365 -2.46 -7.20 -26.72
N SER A 366 -2.69 -6.17 -25.90
CA SER A 366 -2.31 -4.82 -26.26
C SER A 366 -0.91 -4.37 -25.87
N ILE A 367 -0.06 -5.14 -25.15
CA ILE A 367 1.27 -4.64 -24.73
C ILE A 367 2.22 -4.45 -25.92
N GLU A 368 2.16 -5.32 -26.93
CA GLU A 368 2.95 -5.18 -28.17
C GLU A 368 2.31 -4.15 -29.10
N LYS A 369 0.98 -4.25 -29.26
CA LYS A 369 0.16 -3.28 -30.00
C LYS A 369 0.26 -1.84 -29.44
N VAL A 370 0.66 -1.70 -28.17
CA VAL A 370 0.85 -0.43 -27.46
C VAL A 370 2.09 0.33 -27.92
N GLU A 371 3.16 -0.36 -28.34
CA GLU A 371 4.32 0.35 -28.89
C GLU A 371 3.93 0.94 -30.24
N GLU A 372 3.27 0.15 -31.09
CA GLU A 372 2.66 0.64 -32.32
C GLU A 372 1.60 1.75 -32.08
N GLU A 373 0.70 1.60 -31.09
CA GLU A 373 -0.35 2.58 -30.81
C GLU A 373 0.24 3.87 -30.22
N LEU A 374 1.28 3.82 -29.38
CA LEU A 374 2.00 5.01 -28.88
C LEU A 374 2.98 5.63 -29.89
N GLU A 375 3.32 4.91 -30.97
CA GLU A 375 4.12 5.41 -32.09
C GLU A 375 3.25 5.97 -33.22
N LYS A 376 2.01 5.48 -33.37
CA LYS A 376 0.97 6.01 -34.27
C LYS A 376 0.21 7.19 -33.66
N ASP A 377 -0.03 7.16 -32.35
CA ASP A 377 -0.50 8.30 -31.56
C ASP A 377 0.66 9.30 -31.43
N LYS A 378 0.59 10.42 -32.17
CA LYS A 378 1.61 11.48 -32.16
C LYS A 378 1.75 12.21 -30.81
N GLY A 379 1.09 11.69 -29.77
CA GLY A 379 0.81 12.36 -28.53
C GLY A 379 -0.38 13.30 -28.68
N PRO A 380 -0.76 14.01 -27.60
CA PRO A 380 -1.76 15.07 -27.67
C PRO A 380 -1.21 16.28 -28.43
N GLU A 381 -1.16 16.17 -29.77
CA GLU A 381 -1.23 17.29 -30.71
C GLU A 381 -2.63 17.93 -30.66
N GLU A 382 -3.66 17.16 -30.26
CA GLU A 382 -4.92 17.71 -29.78
C GLU A 382 -4.67 18.59 -28.54
N GLY A 383 -4.67 19.90 -28.75
CA GLY A 383 -4.52 20.90 -27.70
C GLY A 383 -5.77 20.95 -26.82
N PHE A 384 -5.83 20.09 -25.80
CA PHE A 384 -6.76 20.26 -24.69
C PHE A 384 -6.63 21.67 -24.11
N ASN A 385 -7.78 22.31 -23.86
CA ASN A 385 -7.86 23.64 -23.25
C ASN A 385 -8.25 23.56 -21.77
N ASP A 386 -8.96 22.50 -21.37
CA ASP A 386 -9.56 22.32 -20.05
C ASP A 386 -9.06 20.99 -19.43
N PHE A 387 -9.00 20.93 -18.10
CA PHE A 387 -8.38 19.81 -17.39
C PHE A 387 -9.28 18.57 -17.31
N ASP A 388 -10.59 18.75 -17.24
CA ASP A 388 -11.58 17.67 -17.25
C ASP A 388 -11.55 16.88 -18.57
N ASP A 389 -11.55 17.54 -19.73
CA ASP A 389 -11.41 16.87 -21.03
C ASP A 389 -10.11 16.05 -21.11
N TYR A 390 -8.97 16.64 -20.73
CA TYR A 390 -7.67 15.96 -20.72
C TYR A 390 -7.65 14.77 -19.76
N PHE A 391 -8.13 14.96 -18.53
CA PHE A 391 -8.14 13.90 -17.52
C PHE A 391 -9.09 12.78 -17.91
N MET A 392 -10.25 13.08 -18.49
CA MET A 392 -11.21 12.06 -18.94
C MET A 392 -10.72 11.30 -20.16
N ASP A 393 -10.02 11.94 -21.09
CA ASP A 393 -9.33 11.24 -22.18
C ASP A 393 -8.27 10.27 -21.64
N PHE A 394 -7.39 10.74 -20.74
CA PHE A 394 -6.42 9.89 -20.04
C PHE A 394 -7.09 8.76 -19.26
N TYR A 395 -8.16 9.07 -18.51
CA TYR A 395 -8.80 8.12 -17.62
C TYR A 395 -9.47 6.99 -18.40
N ASN A 396 -10.16 7.32 -19.48
CA ASN A 396 -10.83 6.33 -20.33
C ASN A 396 -9.83 5.46 -21.10
N LYS A 397 -8.75 6.05 -21.65
CA LYS A 397 -7.77 5.32 -22.47
C LYS A 397 -6.72 4.55 -21.67
N TYR A 398 -6.21 5.14 -20.57
CA TYR A 398 -4.96 4.69 -19.96
C TYR A 398 -5.01 4.41 -18.46
N SER A 399 -6.04 4.78 -17.70
CA SER A 399 -6.07 4.64 -16.21
C SER A 399 -5.72 3.24 -15.70
N LYS A 400 -6.36 2.19 -16.24
CA LYS A 400 -6.11 0.78 -15.89
C LYS A 400 -4.65 0.41 -16.13
N ARG A 401 -4.11 0.79 -17.29
CA ARG A 401 -2.72 0.51 -17.69
C ARG A 401 -1.72 1.31 -16.86
N PHE A 402 -2.04 2.55 -16.50
CA PHE A 402 -1.26 3.38 -15.59
C PHE A 402 -1.18 2.74 -14.20
N LEU A 403 -2.28 2.22 -13.64
CA LEU A 403 -2.27 1.51 -12.36
C LEU A 403 -1.41 0.23 -12.41
N THR A 404 -1.46 -0.54 -13.49
CA THR A 404 -0.57 -1.70 -13.70
C THR A 404 0.89 -1.26 -13.77
N CYS A 405 1.20 -0.23 -14.56
CA CYS A 405 2.54 0.34 -14.66
C CYS A 405 3.05 0.81 -13.29
N HIS A 406 2.24 1.55 -12.55
CA HIS A 406 2.60 2.08 -11.23
C HIS A 406 2.84 0.98 -10.18
N ARG A 407 2.27 -0.22 -10.33
CA ARG A 407 2.56 -1.34 -9.42
C ARG A 407 4.01 -1.83 -9.54
N PHE A 408 4.65 -1.68 -10.69
CA PHE A 408 5.92 -2.35 -11.01
C PHE A 408 7.05 -1.43 -11.51
N VAL A 409 6.74 -0.29 -12.12
CA VAL A 409 7.70 0.56 -12.86
C VAL A 409 7.69 1.97 -12.29
N ARG A 410 8.86 2.49 -11.89
CA ARG A 410 8.95 3.85 -11.32
C ARG A 410 8.51 4.93 -12.31
N VAL A 411 7.56 5.75 -11.88
CA VAL A 411 6.99 6.84 -12.69
C VAL A 411 7.87 8.09 -12.75
N SER A 412 8.64 8.33 -11.70
CA SER A 412 9.51 9.50 -11.57
C SER A 412 10.55 9.35 -10.44
N SER A 413 11.62 10.15 -10.55
CA SER A 413 12.59 10.43 -9.49
C SER A 413 12.40 11.86 -8.99
N VAL A 414 12.05 12.03 -7.71
CA VAL A 414 11.87 13.35 -7.08
C VAL A 414 13.13 14.24 -7.16
N ARG A 415 14.33 13.62 -7.16
CA ARG A 415 15.62 14.31 -7.33
C ARG A 415 15.82 14.89 -8.74
N SER A 416 15.11 14.38 -9.75
CA SER A 416 15.29 14.80 -11.15
C SER A 416 14.20 15.74 -11.63
N ASN A 417 12.94 15.54 -11.21
CA ASN A 417 11.85 16.46 -11.52
C ASN A 417 10.75 16.38 -10.44
N ILE A 418 10.79 17.33 -9.51
CA ILE A 418 9.88 17.39 -8.36
C ILE A 418 8.41 17.63 -8.78
N ASP A 419 8.16 18.47 -9.79
CA ASP A 419 6.80 18.74 -10.28
C ASP A 419 6.16 17.52 -10.93
N ARG A 420 6.94 16.79 -11.74
CA ARG A 420 6.54 15.50 -12.32
C ARG A 420 6.23 14.49 -11.21
N HIS A 421 7.08 14.45 -10.19
CA HIS A 421 6.93 13.52 -9.08
C HIS A 421 5.62 13.74 -8.30
N TRP A 422 5.33 14.99 -7.94
CA TRP A 422 4.11 15.30 -7.21
C TRP A 422 2.86 15.17 -8.08
N PHE A 423 2.89 15.59 -9.35
CA PHE A 423 1.80 15.34 -10.29
C PHE A 423 1.40 13.86 -10.34
N PHE A 424 2.36 12.96 -10.52
CA PHE A 424 2.08 11.53 -10.53
C PHE A 424 1.71 10.96 -9.16
N SER A 425 2.22 11.51 -8.07
CA SER A 425 1.84 11.10 -6.72
C SER A 425 0.36 11.39 -6.44
N TYR A 426 -0.16 12.57 -6.83
CA TYR A 426 -1.60 12.87 -6.72
C TYR A 426 -2.44 12.05 -7.70
N LEU A 427 -2.01 11.89 -8.96
CA LEU A 427 -2.70 11.07 -9.94
C LEU A 427 -2.86 9.60 -9.48
N THR A 428 -1.80 9.04 -8.89
CA THR A 428 -1.87 7.73 -8.24
C THR A 428 -2.84 7.75 -7.07
N SER A 429 -2.77 8.74 -6.17
CA SER A 429 -3.63 8.80 -4.98
C SER A 429 -5.12 8.73 -5.36
N PHE A 430 -5.53 9.54 -6.34
CA PHE A 430 -6.86 9.52 -6.94
C PHE A 430 -7.26 8.12 -7.43
N LEU A 431 -6.44 7.50 -8.30
CA LEU A 431 -6.77 6.22 -8.92
C LEU A 431 -6.74 5.04 -7.94
N GLN A 432 -5.86 5.08 -6.94
CA GLN A 432 -5.80 4.06 -5.89
C GLN A 432 -6.97 4.20 -4.89
N LEU A 433 -7.46 5.42 -4.65
CA LEU A 433 -8.66 5.65 -3.83
C LEU A 433 -9.90 5.02 -4.48
N GLU A 434 -10.04 5.15 -5.79
CA GLU A 434 -11.09 4.45 -6.54
C GLU A 434 -10.93 2.93 -6.51
N ARG A 435 -9.68 2.43 -6.62
CA ARG A 435 -9.38 0.99 -6.55
C ARG A 435 -9.84 0.36 -5.24
N ILE A 436 -9.64 1.03 -4.10
CA ILE A 436 -10.11 0.56 -2.78
C ILE A 436 -11.59 0.80 -2.54
N GLY A 437 -12.33 1.34 -3.52
CA GLY A 437 -13.78 1.38 -3.49
C GLY A 437 -14.40 2.70 -3.08
N TYR A 438 -13.75 3.82 -3.37
CA TYR A 438 -14.35 5.15 -3.25
C TYR A 438 -14.70 5.68 -4.64
N VAL A 439 -15.53 6.72 -4.69
CA VAL A 439 -15.81 7.49 -5.91
C VAL A 439 -15.95 8.96 -5.54
N TYR A 440 -15.50 9.85 -6.41
CA TYR A 440 -15.70 11.27 -6.21
C TYR A 440 -17.07 11.70 -6.77
N HIS A 441 -17.86 12.38 -5.94
CA HIS A 441 -19.23 12.78 -6.27
C HIS A 441 -19.28 14.29 -6.53
N CYS A 442 -19.04 14.72 -7.77
CA CYS A 442 -18.86 16.13 -8.13
C CYS A 442 -19.97 17.08 -7.65
N PRO A 443 -21.28 16.78 -7.74
CA PRO A 443 -22.33 17.66 -7.20
C PRO A 443 -22.29 17.86 -5.66
N ARG A 444 -21.52 17.04 -4.94
CA ARG A 444 -21.28 17.16 -3.48
C ARG A 444 -19.84 17.57 -3.15
N ARG A 445 -18.97 17.69 -4.17
CA ARG A 445 -17.54 18.02 -4.06
C ARG A 445 -16.80 17.18 -2.99
N ALA A 446 -17.14 15.90 -2.92
CA ALA A 446 -16.68 14.99 -1.88
C ALA A 446 -16.44 13.58 -2.40
N TRP A 447 -15.45 12.90 -1.82
CA TRP A 447 -15.27 11.45 -1.95
C TRP A 447 -16.29 10.72 -1.09
N VAL A 448 -16.92 9.68 -1.65
CA VAL A 448 -17.87 8.81 -0.95
C VAL A 448 -17.50 7.34 -1.15
N GLU A 449 -17.85 6.50 -0.19
CA GLU A 449 -17.69 5.05 -0.33
C GLU A 449 -18.61 4.53 -1.45
N ASN A 450 -18.08 3.60 -2.25
CA ASN A 450 -18.75 2.97 -3.38
C ASN A 450 -18.85 1.47 -3.11
N PRO A 451 -19.81 1.01 -2.28
CA PRO A 451 -19.90 -0.37 -1.85
C PRO A 451 -20.22 -1.32 -3.03
N PHE A 452 -19.91 -2.60 -2.86
CA PHE A 452 -20.37 -3.64 -3.76
C PHE A 452 -21.84 -3.99 -3.46
N LEU A 453 -22.66 -4.06 -4.50
CA LEU A 453 -24.01 -4.60 -4.47
C LEU A 453 -23.97 -6.13 -4.45
N ALA A 454 -25.10 -6.77 -4.13
CA ALA A 454 -25.24 -8.24 -4.17
C ALA A 454 -24.96 -8.86 -5.55
N SER A 455 -25.01 -8.07 -6.62
CA SER A 455 -24.64 -8.46 -7.99
C SER A 455 -23.12 -8.51 -8.24
N GLY A 456 -22.28 -8.15 -7.27
CA GLY A 456 -20.83 -8.00 -7.44
C GLY A 456 -20.39 -6.70 -8.12
N ASN A 457 -21.33 -5.90 -8.64
CA ASN A 457 -21.05 -4.58 -9.20
C ASN A 457 -20.97 -3.52 -8.10
N ARG A 458 -20.17 -2.47 -8.33
CA ARG A 458 -20.13 -1.26 -7.49
C ARG A 458 -21.45 -0.50 -7.59
N GLN A 459 -21.89 0.15 -6.51
CA GLN A 459 -23.13 0.94 -6.47
C GLN A 459 -23.12 2.10 -7.48
N PHE A 460 -21.98 2.77 -7.65
CA PHE A 460 -21.80 3.89 -8.57
C PHE A 460 -20.84 3.53 -9.70
N ASN A 461 -21.23 3.84 -10.93
CA ASN A 461 -20.35 3.75 -12.10
C ASN A 461 -19.38 4.95 -12.10
N THR A 462 -18.08 4.70 -11.85
CA THR A 462 -17.07 5.75 -11.70
C THR A 462 -16.86 6.59 -12.96
N THR A 463 -17.02 6.00 -14.16
CA THR A 463 -16.94 6.76 -15.42
C THR A 463 -18.17 7.66 -15.61
N GLN A 464 -19.36 7.20 -15.24
CA GLN A 464 -20.58 8.01 -15.33
C GLN A 464 -20.56 9.17 -14.32
N MET A 465 -20.17 8.92 -13.07
CA MET A 465 -20.03 9.94 -12.02
C MET A 465 -19.10 11.10 -12.40
N LYS A 466 -18.21 10.89 -13.37
CA LYS A 466 -17.22 11.89 -13.80
C LYS A 466 -17.62 12.72 -15.02
N LYS A 467 -18.69 12.35 -15.74
CA LYS A 467 -19.10 13.05 -16.97
C LYS A 467 -19.50 14.50 -16.72
N ASP A 468 -20.02 14.78 -15.53
CA ASP A 468 -20.56 16.09 -15.15
C ASP A 468 -19.61 16.85 -14.21
N CYS A 469 -18.35 16.41 -14.09
CA CYS A 469 -17.32 17.05 -13.27
C CYS A 469 -16.61 18.15 -14.04
N THR A 470 -16.55 19.35 -13.47
CA THR A 470 -15.72 20.43 -14.01
C THR A 470 -14.23 20.21 -13.70
N SER A 471 -13.35 20.92 -14.41
CA SER A 471 -11.92 21.07 -14.05
C SER A 471 -11.74 21.34 -12.55
N GLU A 472 -12.52 22.25 -11.97
CA GLU A 472 -12.41 22.62 -10.55
C GLU A 472 -12.77 21.45 -9.63
N ASP A 473 -13.85 20.73 -9.94
CA ASP A 473 -14.29 19.60 -9.12
C ASP A 473 -13.25 18.49 -9.11
N LEU A 474 -12.59 18.23 -10.25
CA LEU A 474 -11.50 17.26 -10.36
C LEU A 474 -10.22 17.72 -9.65
N GLU A 475 -9.84 18.99 -9.75
CA GLU A 475 -8.67 19.52 -9.02
C GLU A 475 -8.86 19.38 -7.50
N ARG A 476 -10.06 19.68 -6.98
CA ARG A 476 -10.46 19.42 -5.59
C ARG A 476 -10.43 17.92 -5.25
N ALA A 477 -10.83 17.06 -6.18
CA ALA A 477 -10.81 15.60 -5.98
C ALA A 477 -9.39 15.04 -5.84
N PHE A 478 -8.44 15.52 -6.65
CA PHE A 478 -7.04 15.12 -6.59
C PHE A 478 -6.44 15.47 -5.23
N ASP A 479 -6.60 16.71 -4.76
CA ASP A 479 -6.09 17.14 -3.46
C ASP A 479 -6.78 16.37 -2.31
N GLY A 480 -8.11 16.33 -2.32
CA GLY A 480 -8.91 15.62 -1.32
C GLY A 480 -8.64 14.11 -1.23
N SER A 481 -8.11 13.48 -2.29
CA SER A 481 -7.79 12.04 -2.28
C SER A 481 -6.74 11.68 -1.22
N VAL A 482 -5.76 12.57 -1.00
CA VAL A 482 -4.73 12.41 0.04
C VAL A 482 -5.35 12.48 1.43
N THR A 483 -6.20 13.48 1.67
CA THR A 483 -6.91 13.67 2.94
C THR A 483 -7.78 12.47 3.30
N ILE A 484 -8.47 11.87 2.32
CA ILE A 484 -9.25 10.64 2.54
C ILE A 484 -8.33 9.46 2.89
N MET A 485 -7.24 9.25 2.15
CA MET A 485 -6.27 8.19 2.49
C MET A 485 -5.72 8.31 3.93
N GLN A 486 -5.47 9.53 4.40
CA GLN A 486 -5.08 9.79 5.80
C GLN A 486 -6.22 9.47 6.78
N GLY A 487 -7.47 9.83 6.47
CA GLY A 487 -8.65 9.48 7.27
C GLY A 487 -8.89 7.97 7.38
N LEU A 488 -8.69 7.23 6.28
CA LEU A 488 -8.75 5.77 6.26
C LEU A 488 -7.62 5.13 7.08
N ARG A 489 -6.40 5.68 7.01
CA ARG A 489 -5.27 5.29 7.87
C ARG A 489 -5.59 5.46 9.36
N LYS A 490 -6.09 6.65 9.74
CA LYS A 490 -6.51 6.98 11.11
C LYS A 490 -7.65 6.06 11.61
N SER A 491 -8.49 5.57 10.70
CA SER A 491 -9.63 4.68 10.99
C SER A 491 -9.30 3.17 10.92
N LEU A 492 -8.04 2.80 10.67
CA LEU A 492 -7.58 1.41 10.47
C LEU A 492 -8.33 0.66 9.34
N LEU A 493 -8.75 1.40 8.32
CA LEU A 493 -9.38 0.87 7.11
C LEU A 493 -8.32 0.60 6.02
N PRO A 494 -8.64 -0.15 4.96
CA PRO A 494 -7.77 -0.26 3.79
C PRO A 494 -7.44 1.12 3.22
N HIS A 495 -6.16 1.39 2.96
CA HIS A 495 -5.66 2.67 2.46
C HIS A 495 -4.33 2.48 1.73
N TYR A 496 -3.90 3.50 1.00
CA TYR A 496 -2.51 3.64 0.58
C TYR A 496 -1.82 4.67 1.46
N MET A 497 -0.63 4.33 1.96
CA MET A 497 0.22 5.23 2.74
C MET A 497 1.40 5.66 1.87
N TYR A 498 1.54 6.97 1.65
CA TYR A 498 2.70 7.50 0.95
C TYR A 498 3.92 7.49 1.87
N LYS A 499 4.99 6.79 1.50
CA LYS A 499 6.21 6.66 2.30
C LYS A 499 7.38 7.31 1.56
N GLN A 500 7.85 8.47 2.03
CA GLN A 500 9.06 9.11 1.49
C GLN A 500 10.33 8.34 1.88
N TYR A 501 10.44 8.01 3.16
CA TYR A 501 11.67 7.49 3.76
C TYR A 501 11.33 6.58 4.96
N ASP A 502 12.00 5.42 5.06
CA ASP A 502 11.75 4.46 6.14
C ASP A 502 12.63 4.73 7.38
N HIS A 503 12.09 5.50 8.31
CA HIS A 503 12.80 6.00 9.49
C HIS A 503 12.55 5.19 10.78
N GLY A 504 13.31 5.57 11.81
CA GLY A 504 13.19 5.04 13.17
C GLY A 504 13.84 3.67 13.34
N ILE A 505 13.87 3.18 14.58
CA ILE A 505 14.54 1.92 14.96
C ILE A 505 14.00 0.76 14.11
N GLY A 506 14.89 -0.02 13.49
CA GLY A 506 14.54 -1.12 12.58
C GLY A 506 13.93 -0.68 11.23
N GLY A 507 13.92 0.61 10.91
CA GLY A 507 13.64 1.09 9.56
C GLY A 507 14.82 0.78 8.62
N THR A 508 14.56 0.68 7.33
CA THR A 508 15.61 0.41 6.33
C THR A 508 16.48 1.63 6.04
N HIS A 509 16.09 2.82 6.50
CA HIS A 509 16.79 4.08 6.22
C HIS A 509 16.92 4.38 4.72
N GLN A 510 16.00 3.85 3.90
CA GLN A 510 15.96 4.05 2.45
C GLN A 510 14.89 5.05 2.02
N ARG A 511 15.16 5.74 0.89
CA ARG A 511 14.21 6.63 0.21
C ARG A 511 13.31 5.82 -0.72
N ILE A 512 12.01 5.78 -0.40
CA ILE A 512 11.02 4.98 -1.11
C ILE A 512 10.27 5.86 -2.13
N TYR A 513 9.62 6.94 -1.68
CA TYR A 513 8.76 7.83 -2.46
C TYR A 513 7.70 7.06 -3.29
N SER A 514 6.86 6.27 -2.59
CA SER A 514 5.83 5.42 -3.19
C SER A 514 4.57 5.35 -2.32
N TRP A 515 3.43 5.08 -2.94
CA TRP A 515 2.16 4.77 -2.28
C TRP A 515 2.08 3.26 -1.97
N ILE A 516 2.26 2.90 -0.71
CA ILE A 516 2.27 1.51 -0.22
C ILE A 516 0.87 1.13 0.25
N PHE A 517 0.32 0.01 -0.24
CA PHE A 517 -0.97 -0.49 0.24
C PHE A 517 -0.90 -1.03 1.68
N SER A 518 -1.90 -0.67 2.48
CA SER A 518 -2.14 -1.22 3.81
C SER A 518 -3.61 -1.63 3.92
N ASN A 519 -3.86 -2.84 4.41
CA ASN A 519 -5.22 -3.36 4.64
C ASN A 519 -5.84 -2.93 5.98
N GLY A 520 -5.19 -2.02 6.69
CA GLY A 520 -5.58 -1.53 8.02
C GLY A 520 -5.36 -2.52 9.17
N LYS A 521 -4.93 -3.76 8.90
CA LYS A 521 -4.68 -4.77 9.94
C LYS A 521 -3.30 -4.56 10.56
N MET A 522 -3.16 -4.82 11.86
CA MET A 522 -1.90 -4.67 12.60
C MET A 522 -1.80 -5.61 13.81
N PRO A 523 -0.60 -5.87 14.36
CA PRO A 523 -0.43 -6.54 15.65
C PRO A 523 -1.19 -5.82 16.78
N ALA A 524 -1.60 -6.54 17.83
CA ALA A 524 -2.44 -5.96 18.89
C ALA A 524 -1.80 -4.74 19.59
N CYS A 525 -0.52 -4.84 19.95
CA CYS A 525 0.25 -3.79 20.63
C CYS A 525 0.48 -2.54 19.77
N ASP A 526 0.53 -2.69 18.44
CA ASP A 526 0.97 -1.62 17.53
C ASP A 526 -0.12 -0.54 17.41
N ALA A 527 -1.37 -0.90 17.73
CA ALA A 527 -2.48 0.05 17.85
C ALA A 527 -2.31 1.02 19.03
N GLU A 528 -1.63 0.62 20.12
CA GLU A 528 -1.30 1.54 21.22
C GLU A 528 -0.10 2.41 20.85
N LEU A 529 0.95 1.80 20.29
CA LEU A 529 2.13 2.52 19.80
C LEU A 529 1.79 3.57 18.74
N LYS A 530 0.80 3.33 17.87
CA LYS A 530 0.34 4.29 16.85
C LYS A 530 -0.47 5.48 17.40
N LYS A 531 -0.97 5.43 18.64
CA LYS A 531 -1.49 6.64 19.30
C LYS A 531 -0.37 7.63 19.62
N ILE A 532 0.85 7.11 19.80
CA ILE A 532 2.05 7.86 20.19
C ILE A 532 2.89 8.22 18.95
N ASN A 533 3.15 7.25 18.07
CA ASN A 533 3.92 7.42 16.84
C ASN A 533 3.05 7.88 15.67
N ARG A 534 2.92 9.19 15.51
CA ARG A 534 2.48 9.83 14.26
C ARG A 534 3.61 9.75 13.22
N GLU A 535 3.85 8.56 12.65
CA GLU A 535 4.66 8.40 11.42
C GLU A 535 4.17 9.43 10.40
N VAL A 536 5.09 10.29 9.92
CA VAL A 536 4.82 11.48 9.11
C VAL A 536 3.81 11.17 8.00
N GLU A 537 2.79 12.03 7.90
CA GLU A 537 1.70 11.90 6.94
C GLU A 537 2.20 12.21 5.50
N PHE A 538 1.29 12.29 4.52
CA PHE A 538 1.68 12.85 3.22
C PHE A 538 2.26 14.27 3.45
N PRO A 539 3.34 14.68 2.77
CA PRO A 539 4.10 15.86 3.18
C PRO A 539 3.25 17.14 3.20
N ASN A 540 3.23 17.82 4.36
CA ASN A 540 2.38 19.00 4.58
C ASN A 540 2.83 20.23 3.77
N ASP A 541 4.07 20.22 3.27
CA ASP A 541 4.67 21.23 2.40
C ASP A 541 4.35 21.02 0.91
N VAL A 542 3.60 19.96 0.59
CA VAL A 542 3.22 19.59 -0.78
C VAL A 542 1.72 19.71 -0.96
N SER A 543 1.30 20.57 -1.90
CA SER A 543 -0.09 20.69 -2.35
C SER A 543 -0.25 20.28 -3.81
N TRP A 544 -1.48 19.96 -4.23
CA TRP A 544 -1.78 19.84 -5.65
C TRP A 544 -1.54 21.18 -6.35
N LYS A 545 -0.92 21.15 -7.54
CA LYS A 545 -0.69 22.33 -8.38
C LYS A 545 -1.77 22.37 -9.48
N PRO A 546 -2.85 23.15 -9.33
CA PRO A 546 -3.94 23.19 -10.29
C PRO A 546 -3.46 23.66 -11.66
N PHE A 547 -4.17 23.21 -12.70
CA PHE A 547 -4.00 23.65 -14.08
C PHE A 547 -4.59 25.04 -14.29
N HIS A 548 -5.65 25.36 -13.55
CA HIS A 548 -6.20 26.69 -13.43
C HIS A 548 -5.73 27.33 -12.11
N PRO A 549 -4.75 28.26 -12.13
CA PRO A 549 -4.53 29.11 -10.96
C PRO A 549 -5.85 29.80 -10.62
N TYR A 550 -6.38 29.55 -9.42
CA TYR A 550 -7.56 30.25 -8.93
C TYR A 550 -7.31 31.75 -9.10
N THR A 551 -8.26 32.46 -9.72
CA THR A 551 -8.37 33.89 -9.44
C THR A 551 -8.78 33.95 -7.97
N LEU A 552 -7.80 34.25 -7.12
CA LEU A 552 -8.06 34.79 -5.80
C LEU A 552 -8.67 36.17 -6.02
N ASP A 553 -9.98 36.17 -6.29
CA ASP A 553 -10.83 37.34 -6.19
C ASP A 553 -10.94 37.65 -4.68
N LEU A 554 -9.92 38.33 -4.18
CA LEU A 554 -9.77 38.90 -2.84
C LEU A 554 -10.40 40.29 -2.80
#